data_AF-A0A382HSV3-F1
#
_entry.id   AF-A0A382HSV3-F1
#
_cell.length_a   1.000
_cell.length_b   1.000
_cell.length_c   1.000
_cell.angle_alpha   90.00
_cell.angle_beta   90.00
_cell.angle_gamma   90.00
#
_symmetry.space_group_name_H-M   'P 1'
#
loop_
_entity.id
_entity.type
_entity.pdbx_description
1 polymer ?
#
loop_
_entity_poly.entity_id
_entity_poly.type
_entity_poly.pdbx_seq_one_letter_code
_entity_poly.pdbx_strand_id
1 'polypeptide(L)'
;MFFAPFAERPEARVRREARAAQICAACPAMDSCKQHARDHRELGFWGGESEAERATAGFAPTTPIIGRRQVAARRAAAALAEVG
;
A
#
# COMPACT_ATOMS: atom_id res chain seq x y z
N MET A 1 1.68 2.50 12.79
CA MET A 1 3.03 2.58 12.19
C MET A 1 3.39 1.20 11.70
N PHE A 2 3.95 1.07 10.49
CA PHE A 2 3.88 -0.09 9.58
C PHE A 2 2.45 -0.55 9.27
N PHE A 3 1.66 -0.87 10.28
CA PHE A 3 0.25 -1.24 10.16
C PHE A 3 -0.67 -0.04 10.43
N ALA A 4 -1.78 0.02 9.70
CA ALA A 4 -2.81 1.03 9.86
C ALA A 4 -3.69 0.71 11.09
N PRO A 5 -4.07 1.70 11.91
CA PRO A 5 -5.12 1.52 12.89
C PRO A 5 -6.49 1.37 12.22
N PHE A 6 -7.47 0.86 12.96
CA PHE A 6 -8.85 0.82 12.50
C PHE A 6 -9.34 2.23 12.12
N ALA A 7 -10.07 2.33 11.00
CA ALA A 7 -10.62 3.57 10.46
C ALA A 7 -9.59 4.71 10.26
N GLU A 8 -8.36 4.37 9.86
CA GLU A 8 -7.33 5.37 9.53
C GLU A 8 -7.78 6.34 8.42
N ARG A 9 -7.67 7.65 8.68
CA ARG A 9 -7.97 8.69 7.68
C ARG A 9 -6.87 8.77 6.61
N PRO A 10 -7.20 9.18 5.37
CA PRO A 10 -6.23 9.24 4.27
C PRO A 10 -4.95 10.04 4.57
N GLU A 11 -5.06 11.18 5.26
CA GLU A 11 -3.93 12.05 5.57
C GLU A 11 -3.05 11.43 6.67
N ALA A 12 -3.67 10.74 7.63
CA ALA A 12 -2.96 9.99 8.66
C ALA A 12 -2.17 8.82 8.06
N ARG A 13 -2.75 8.14 7.07
CA ARG A 13 -2.06 7.10 6.30
C ARG A 13 -0.82 7.63 5.61
N VAL A 14 -0.91 8.75 4.88
CA VAL A 14 0.26 9.34 4.19
C VAL A 14 1.39 9.63 5.17
N ARG A 15 1.08 10.23 6.32
CA ARG A 15 2.09 10.50 7.37
C ARG A 15 2.67 9.22 7.95
N ARG A 16 1.85 8.20 8.20
CA ARG A 16 2.29 6.90 8.70
C ARG A 16 3.24 6.21 7.72
N GLU A 17 2.88 6.18 6.44
CA GLU A 17 3.66 5.52 5.39
C GLU A 17 4.96 6.26 5.10
N ALA A 18 4.95 7.60 5.09
CA ALA A 18 6.16 8.40 4.98
C ALA A 18 7.15 8.10 6.12
N ARG A 19 6.65 7.98 7.37
CA ARG A 19 7.48 7.60 8.52
C ARG A 19 8.02 6.18 8.36
N ALA A 20 7.21 5.23 7.88
CA ALA A 20 7.65 3.85 7.65
C ALA A 20 8.72 3.75 6.56
N ALA A 21 8.56 4.50 5.47
CA ALA A 21 9.52 4.58 4.38
C ALA A 21 10.90 5.08 4.86
N GLN A 22 10.93 6.09 5.74
CA GLN A 22 12.18 6.59 6.35
C GLN A 22 12.94 5.50 7.11
N ILE A 23 12.22 4.63 7.84
CA ILE A 23 12.85 3.51 8.56
C ILE A 23 13.33 2.45 7.57
N CYS A 24 12.52 2.11 6.57
CA CYS A 24 12.89 1.11 5.56
C CYS A 24 14.14 1.53 4.77
N ALA A 25 14.32 2.81 4.47
CA ALA A 25 15.45 3.32 3.69
C ALA A 25 16.83 3.04 4.33
N ALA A 26 16.89 2.85 5.65
CA ALA A 26 18.12 2.51 6.37
C ALA A 26 18.17 1.05 6.83
N CYS A 27 17.17 0.23 6.48
CA CYS A 27 17.05 -1.14 6.99
C CYS A 27 17.88 -2.12 6.13
N PRO A 28 18.84 -2.86 6.71
CA PRO A 28 19.67 -3.82 5.96
C PRO A 28 18.87 -5.03 5.45
N ALA A 29 17.68 -5.29 6.00
CA ALA A 29 16.80 -6.38 5.58
C ALA A 29 15.68 -5.92 4.63
N MET A 30 15.80 -4.75 4.00
CA MET A 30 14.73 -4.17 3.17
C MET A 30 14.25 -5.14 2.08
N ASP A 31 15.17 -5.75 1.33
CA ASP A 31 14.83 -6.62 0.20
C ASP A 31 14.21 -7.95 0.64
N SER A 32 14.75 -8.59 1.68
CA SER A 32 14.17 -9.83 2.22
C SER A 32 12.81 -9.57 2.87
N CYS A 33 12.65 -8.44 3.57
CA CYS A 33 11.37 -7.98 4.12
C CYS A 33 10.33 -7.74 3.02
N LYS A 34 10.72 -7.10 1.92
CA LYS A 34 9.87 -6.86 0.74
C LYS A 34 9.41 -8.18 0.12
N GLN A 35 10.35 -9.09 -0.12
CA GLN A 35 10.07 -10.38 -0.74
C GLN A 35 9.11 -11.21 0.12
N HIS A 36 9.36 -11.29 1.42
CA HIS A 36 8.48 -11.98 2.36
C HIS A 36 7.05 -11.42 2.32
N ALA A 37 6.88 -10.10 2.42
CA ALA A 37 5.55 -9.48 2.40
C ALA A 37 4.80 -9.72 1.09
N ARG A 38 5.53 -9.82 -0.04
CA ARG A 38 4.97 -10.13 -1.36
C ARG A 38 4.53 -11.59 -1.47
N ASP A 39 5.35 -12.53 -1.01
CA ASP A 39 5.06 -13.95 -1.07
C ASP A 39 3.88 -14.34 -0.16
N HIS A 40 3.85 -13.75 1.04
CA HIS A 40 2.84 -14.04 2.06
C HIS A 40 1.62 -13.10 2.00
N ARG A 41 1.61 -12.13 1.08
CA ARG A 41 0.50 -11.18 0.87
C ARG A 41 0.13 -10.43 2.15
N GLU A 42 1.16 -10.00 2.88
CA GLU A 42 1.07 -9.36 4.19
C GLU A 42 0.36 -8.01 4.15
N LEU A 43 -0.21 -7.60 5.28
CA LEU A 43 -0.86 -6.29 5.46
C LEU A 43 0.12 -5.24 5.97
N GLY A 44 -0.11 -3.97 5.67
CA GLY A 44 0.72 -2.83 6.11
C GLY A 44 1.89 -2.49 5.19
N PHE A 45 2.83 -1.70 5.71
CA PHE A 45 4.02 -1.24 5.00
C PHE A 45 5.21 -2.17 5.28
N TRP A 46 5.85 -2.68 4.23
CA TRP A 46 6.93 -3.66 4.33
C TRP A 46 8.00 -3.39 3.27
N GLY A 47 9.28 -3.45 3.66
CA GLY A 47 10.40 -3.40 2.72
C GLY A 47 10.39 -2.20 1.77
N GLY A 48 9.86 -1.05 2.20
CA GLY A 48 9.72 0.14 1.35
C GLY A 48 8.43 0.21 0.51
N GLU A 49 7.47 -0.70 0.70
CA GLU A 49 6.22 -0.73 -0.05
C GLU A 49 4.99 -0.70 0.87
N SER A 50 4.03 0.15 0.53
CA SER A 50 2.66 0.08 1.02
C SER A 50 1.90 -1.09 0.40
N GLU A 51 0.75 -1.42 0.99
CA GLU A 51 -0.18 -2.41 0.42
C GLU A 51 -0.63 -2.06 -1.00
N ALA A 52 -0.82 -0.77 -1.29
CA ALA A 52 -1.26 -0.29 -2.60
C ALA A 52 -0.14 -0.46 -3.65
N GLU A 53 1.10 -0.16 -3.29
CA GLU A 53 2.26 -0.37 -4.16
C GLU A 53 2.49 -1.86 -4.42
N ARG A 54 2.40 -2.71 -3.38
CA ARG A 54 2.44 -4.17 -3.55
C ARG A 54 1.32 -4.66 -4.46
N ALA A 55 0.10 -4.13 -4.33
CA ALA A 55 -1.01 -4.50 -5.20
C ALA A 55 -0.77 -4.12 -6.67
N THR A 56 -0.24 -2.92 -6.94
CA THR A 56 0.16 -2.52 -8.30
C THR A 56 1.25 -3.42 -8.87
N ALA A 57 2.16 -3.91 -8.02
CA ALA A 57 3.21 -4.86 -8.41
C ALA A 57 2.72 -6.33 -8.58
N GLY A 58 1.42 -6.60 -8.45
CA GLY A 58 0.86 -7.96 -8.57
C GLY A 58 0.84 -8.76 -7.26
N PHE A 59 1.28 -8.14 -6.16
CA PHE A 59 1.38 -8.73 -4.82
C PHE A 59 0.28 -8.25 -3.87
N ALA A 60 -0.94 -8.02 -4.38
CA ALA A 60 -2.06 -7.53 -3.60
C ALA A 60 -2.32 -8.40 -2.35
N PRO A 61 -2.37 -7.79 -1.14
CA PRO A 61 -2.77 -8.47 0.09
C PRO A 61 -4.11 -9.21 -0.01
N THR A 62 -4.29 -10.24 0.81
CA THR A 62 -5.47 -11.12 0.79
C THR A 62 -6.77 -10.44 1.20
N THR A 63 -6.72 -9.23 1.77
CA THR A 63 -7.93 -8.53 2.22
C THR A 63 -8.67 -7.84 1.07
N PRO A 64 -10.02 -7.93 1.03
CA PRO A 64 -10.83 -7.37 -0.07
C PRO A 64 -10.89 -5.83 -0.08
N ILE A 65 -10.22 -5.14 0.85
CA ILE A 65 -10.22 -3.67 0.93
C ILE A 65 -9.57 -3.06 -0.31
N ILE A 66 -8.53 -3.68 -0.86
CA ILE A 66 -7.87 -3.19 -2.08
C ILE A 66 -8.81 -3.25 -3.28
N GLY A 67 -9.67 -4.28 -3.36
CA GLY A 67 -10.66 -4.41 -4.44
C GLY A 67 -11.59 -3.20 -4.51
N ARG A 68 -12.11 -2.71 -3.37
CA ARG A 68 -12.96 -1.51 -3.35
C ARG A 68 -12.21 -0.25 -3.77
N ARG A 69 -10.92 -0.15 -3.41
CA ARG A 69 -10.11 1.04 -3.70
C ARG A 69 -9.62 1.07 -5.14
N GLN A 70 -9.26 -0.07 -5.73
CA GLN A 70 -8.98 -0.21 -7.16
C GLN A 70 -10.23 0.07 -7.99
N VAL A 71 -11.41 -0.39 -7.57
CA VAL A 71 -12.68 -0.04 -8.22
C VAL A 71 -12.94 1.47 -8.14
N ALA A 72 -12.72 2.10 -6.98
CA ALA A 72 -12.87 3.54 -6.84
C ALA A 72 -11.86 4.33 -7.70
N ALA A 73 -10.59 3.92 -7.70
CA ALA A 73 -9.54 4.54 -8.52
C ALA A 73 -9.81 4.38 -10.02
N ARG A 74 -10.24 3.19 -10.47
CA ARG A 74 -10.65 2.94 -11.85
C ARG A 74 -11.86 3.77 -12.25
N ARG A 75 -12.87 3.89 -11.37
CA ARG A 75 -14.04 4.74 -11.60
C ARG A 75 -13.67 6.22 -11.69
N ALA A 76 -12.78 6.70 -10.83
CA ALA A 76 -12.28 8.08 -10.89
C ALA A 76 -11.49 8.35 -12.18
N ALA A 77 -10.61 7.42 -12.58
CA ALA A 77 -9.86 7.52 -13.83
C ALA A 77 -10.79 7.50 -15.06
N ALA A 78 -11.81 6.64 -15.08
CA ALA A 78 -12.81 6.60 -16.15
C ALA A 78 -13.62 7.90 -16.22
N ALA A 79 -14.10 8.40 -15.07
CA ALA A 79 -14.85 9.65 -15.01
C ALA A 79 -14.02 10.84 -15.54
N LEU A 80 -12.72 10.92 -15.22
CA LEU A 80 -11.83 11.96 -15.75
C LEU A 80 -11.60 11.87 -17.26
N ALA A 81 -11.61 10.66 -17.81
CA ALA A 81 -11.44 10.43 -19.25
C ALA A 81 -12.68 10.78 -20.09
N GLU A 82 -13.87 10.81 -19.49
CA GLU A 82 -15.13 11.17 -20.17
C GLU A 82 -15.39 12.69 -20.23
N VAL A 83 -14.64 13.50 -19.46
CA VAL A 83 -14.80 14.96 -19.43
C VAL A 83 -13.82 15.72 -20.34
N GLY A 84 -12.93 15.01 -21.04
CA GLY A 84 -11.94 15.56 -21.97
C GLY A 84 -12.25 15.16 -23.40
#